data_AF-A0A6L6WMU3-F1
#
_entry.id   AF-A0A6L6WMU3-F1
#
_cell.length_a   1.000
_cell.length_b   1.000
_cell.length_c   1.000
_cell.angle_alpha   90.00
_cell.angle_beta   90.00
_cell.angle_gamma   90.00
#
_symmetry.space_group_name_H-M   'P 1'
#
loop_
_entity.id
_entity.type
_entity.pdbx_description
1 polymer ?
#
loop_
_entity_poly.entity_id
_entity_poly.type
_entity_poly.pdbx_seq_one_letter_code
_entity_poly.pdbx_strand_id
1 'polypeptide(L)'
;MLCLLALPLAWGVKANAEERLALIFGNSAYGSVSPLDNPVNDAQLMADALEQVGFKVTLLSDATQLEMKRAIAQFGRALRKAGSDATGLFYYAGHGVQSFGNNYLLPVDVALEDPADLDLVAVEAQSVLRQMASARNRTNIVILDACRNNPFGDIPELNDNGLAEMKAPTGTFLAYATAPGGVALDGLEGNSPFTRAVVDQISVPGQPVEQLFKQVRRAVLKESNGLQTPWDASSLVSDFLFIDQPEPPKPAAAGELQVWQSVQATRDPVQLTLYLRGYPNGEYADEARTLLAEIIEKELAPPPTDPVPLPGEAENQLFQSAQADGSIAAYEAYLQAYPNGTYSEMVRAEVISLSAGTSTDPEAGGEDETEVAEELDSSTSTPDSPEAGPITFASPLVSDLGPVSGKSLAELITGSPEFPPIEGLPEAYWKGQACSNCHQWNRERLCTQANAYLNLTMQRSLTKQHPYGGVMKRALKSWASGGCQ
;
A
#
# COMPACT_ATOMS: atom_id res chain seq x y z
N MET A 1 -13.50 12.78 -61.05
CA MET A 1 -12.85 12.05 -59.94
C MET A 1 -12.97 12.93 -58.70
N LEU A 2 -14.10 12.81 -57.97
CA LEU A 2 -14.36 13.58 -56.75
C LEU A 2 -13.97 12.70 -55.56
N CYS A 3 -13.01 13.15 -54.76
CA CYS A 3 -12.55 12.46 -53.56
C CYS A 3 -13.44 12.91 -52.39
N LEU A 4 -14.30 12.02 -51.89
CA LEU A 4 -15.06 12.25 -50.65
C LEU A 4 -14.13 11.98 -49.46
N LEU A 5 -13.85 13.02 -48.68
CA LEU A 5 -13.25 12.93 -47.35
C LEU A 5 -14.32 12.45 -46.36
N ALA A 6 -14.17 11.22 -45.85
CA ALA A 6 -14.93 10.71 -44.73
C ALA A 6 -14.31 11.21 -43.42
N LEU A 7 -15.01 12.09 -42.69
CA LEU A 7 -14.69 12.41 -41.30
C LEU A 7 -15.17 11.26 -40.38
N PRO A 8 -14.33 10.74 -39.48
CA PRO A 8 -14.80 9.81 -38.45
C PRO A 8 -15.62 10.59 -37.41
N LEU A 9 -16.89 10.20 -37.24
CA LEU A 9 -17.71 10.59 -36.09
C LEU A 9 -17.10 9.96 -34.84
N ALA A 10 -16.45 10.78 -34.01
CA ALA A 10 -16.10 10.39 -32.66
C ALA A 10 -17.40 10.33 -31.83
N TRP A 11 -17.93 9.12 -31.61
CA TRP A 11 -18.89 8.89 -30.53
C TRP A 11 -18.16 9.09 -29.21
N GLY A 12 -18.28 10.29 -28.64
CA GLY A 12 -17.93 10.53 -27.26
C GLY A 12 -18.83 9.68 -26.37
N VAL A 13 -18.30 8.60 -25.82
CA VAL A 13 -18.89 7.94 -24.66
C VAL A 13 -18.82 8.98 -23.55
N LYS A 14 -19.95 9.60 -23.21
CA LYS A 14 -20.04 10.30 -21.92
C LYS A 14 -19.84 9.23 -20.86
N ALA A 15 -18.64 9.18 -20.27
CA ALA A 15 -18.47 8.58 -18.96
C ALA A 15 -19.43 9.34 -18.03
N ASN A 16 -20.56 8.72 -17.67
CA ASN A 16 -21.40 9.31 -16.62
C ASN A 16 -20.57 9.21 -15.34
N ALA A 17 -20.15 10.37 -14.84
CA ALA A 17 -19.62 10.46 -13.50
C ALA A 17 -20.65 9.84 -12.55
N GLU A 18 -20.17 9.00 -11.63
CA GLU A 18 -21.00 8.40 -10.59
C GLU A 18 -21.82 9.49 -9.87
N GLU A 19 -23.15 9.36 -9.89
CA GLU A 19 -24.03 10.27 -9.16
C GLU A 19 -23.97 9.94 -7.66
N ARG A 20 -23.43 10.87 -6.87
CA ARG A 20 -23.27 10.74 -5.42
C ARG A 20 -24.26 11.64 -4.71
N LEU A 21 -25.17 11.06 -3.92
CA LEU A 21 -26.21 11.78 -3.20
C LEU A 21 -26.06 11.55 -1.69
N ALA A 22 -26.14 12.61 -0.89
CA ALA A 22 -26.10 12.51 0.56
C ALA A 22 -27.33 13.15 1.22
N LEU A 23 -27.89 12.50 2.23
CA LEU A 23 -28.90 13.05 3.13
C LEU A 23 -28.33 13.09 4.54
N ILE A 24 -28.30 14.28 5.14
CA ILE A 24 -27.63 14.55 6.41
C ILE A 24 -28.60 15.22 7.36
N PHE A 25 -28.67 14.71 8.59
CA PHE A 25 -29.43 15.30 9.69
C PHE A 25 -28.51 15.61 10.87
N GLY A 26 -28.69 16.78 11.47
CA GLY A 26 -28.10 17.14 12.76
C GLY A 26 -29.16 17.73 13.67
N ASN A 27 -29.54 17.01 14.73
CA ASN A 27 -30.59 17.43 15.66
C ASN A 27 -29.99 17.71 17.04
N SER A 28 -30.16 18.94 17.51
CA SER A 28 -29.57 19.48 18.74
C SER A 28 -30.63 20.13 19.64
N ALA A 29 -31.53 20.92 19.07
CA ALA A 29 -32.50 21.76 19.79
C ALA A 29 -33.81 21.03 20.14
N TYR A 30 -33.70 19.95 20.92
CA TYR A 30 -34.85 19.15 21.35
C TYR A 30 -35.79 19.92 22.29
N GLY A 31 -37.10 19.83 22.04
CA GLY A 31 -38.11 20.53 22.84
C GLY A 31 -38.52 19.81 24.13
N SER A 32 -38.58 18.47 24.12
CA SER A 32 -39.09 17.65 25.23
C SER A 32 -38.02 16.83 25.95
N VAL A 33 -36.82 16.76 25.38
CA VAL A 33 -35.66 16.04 25.93
C VAL A 33 -34.44 16.95 25.99
N SER A 34 -33.41 16.50 26.71
CA SER A 34 -32.18 17.27 26.86
C SER A 34 -31.57 17.61 25.49
N PRO A 35 -31.17 18.87 25.24
CA PRO A 35 -30.49 19.25 24.00
C PRO A 35 -29.08 18.62 23.92
N LEU A 36 -28.53 18.60 22.70
CA LEU A 36 -27.15 18.19 22.42
C LEU A 36 -26.39 19.36 21.78
N ASP A 37 -25.12 19.53 22.11
CA ASP A 37 -24.39 20.74 21.74
C ASP A 37 -23.81 20.64 20.31
N ASN A 38 -23.35 19.46 19.90
CA ASN A 38 -22.56 19.29 18.67
C ASN A 38 -23.28 18.75 17.41
N PRO A 39 -24.45 18.08 17.44
CA PRO A 39 -24.99 17.43 16.24
C PRO A 39 -25.20 18.33 15.01
N VAL A 40 -25.63 19.58 15.19
CA VAL A 40 -25.73 20.55 14.09
C VAL A 40 -24.36 20.88 13.50
N ASN A 41 -23.34 21.05 14.34
CA ASN A 41 -21.97 21.31 13.88
C ASN A 41 -21.39 20.09 13.15
N ASP A 42 -21.61 18.89 13.70
CA ASP A 42 -21.18 17.62 13.12
C ASP A 42 -21.81 17.40 11.74
N ALA A 43 -23.11 17.65 11.62
CA ALA A 43 -23.82 17.55 10.34
C ALA A 43 -23.30 18.56 9.31
N GLN A 44 -22.98 19.79 9.72
CA GLN A 44 -22.38 20.78 8.83
C GLN A 44 -20.98 20.37 8.39
N LEU A 45 -20.13 19.91 9.31
CA LEU A 45 -18.78 19.45 9.03
C LEU A 45 -18.78 18.26 8.05
N MET A 46 -19.71 17.31 8.25
CA MET A 46 -19.91 16.17 7.35
C MET A 46 -20.40 16.63 5.97
N ALA A 47 -21.34 17.58 5.92
CA ALA A 47 -21.85 18.14 4.67
C ALA A 47 -20.70 18.75 3.84
N ASP A 48 -19.92 19.64 4.43
CA ASP A 48 -18.82 20.32 3.78
C ASP A 48 -17.77 19.32 3.24
N ALA A 49 -17.42 18.31 4.03
CA ALA A 49 -16.48 17.26 3.63
C ALA A 49 -17.00 16.41 2.47
N LEU A 50 -18.29 16.06 2.48
CA LEU A 50 -18.90 15.25 1.43
C LEU A 50 -19.05 16.02 0.11
N GLU A 51 -19.37 17.31 0.17
CA GLU A 51 -19.39 18.18 -1.01
C GLU A 51 -18.01 18.26 -1.68
N GLN A 52 -16.94 18.36 -0.89
CA GLN A 52 -15.56 18.39 -1.40
C GLN A 52 -15.16 17.12 -2.15
N VAL A 53 -15.76 15.97 -1.82
CA VAL A 53 -15.52 14.68 -2.49
C VAL A 53 -16.64 14.30 -3.47
N GLY A 54 -17.43 15.29 -3.89
CA GLY A 54 -18.33 15.20 -5.04
C GLY A 54 -19.76 14.73 -4.75
N PHE A 55 -20.20 14.70 -3.49
CA PHE A 55 -21.61 14.43 -3.16
C PHE A 55 -22.48 15.65 -3.38
N LYS A 56 -23.70 15.43 -3.85
CA LYS A 56 -24.80 16.41 -3.77
C LYS A 56 -25.48 16.21 -2.42
N VAL A 57 -25.28 17.16 -1.51
CA VAL A 57 -25.76 17.06 -0.13
C VAL A 57 -27.15 17.71 0.04
N THR A 58 -28.02 17.02 0.78
CA THR A 58 -29.23 17.59 1.39
C THR A 58 -29.04 17.58 2.90
N LEU A 59 -28.81 18.75 3.48
CA LEU A 59 -28.61 18.94 4.92
C LEU A 59 -29.88 19.49 5.57
N LEU A 60 -30.29 18.90 6.68
CA LEU A 60 -31.34 19.43 7.55
C LEU A 60 -30.84 19.49 8.99
N SER A 61 -30.97 20.66 9.61
CA SER A 61 -30.66 20.88 11.02
C SER A 61 -31.95 21.02 11.82
N ASP A 62 -31.98 20.46 13.01
CA ASP A 62 -33.12 20.50 13.94
C ASP A 62 -34.45 20.15 13.26
N ALA A 63 -34.46 19.00 12.58
CA ALA A 63 -35.57 18.58 11.75
C ALA A 63 -36.71 17.98 12.59
N THR A 64 -37.94 18.39 12.26
CA THR A 64 -39.16 17.77 12.77
C THR A 64 -39.38 16.37 12.18
N GLN A 65 -40.26 15.58 12.80
CA GLN A 65 -40.58 14.24 12.31
C GLN A 65 -41.07 14.26 10.86
N LEU A 66 -41.92 15.23 10.53
CA LEU A 66 -42.51 15.37 9.21
C LEU A 66 -41.45 15.72 8.16
N GLU A 67 -40.51 16.61 8.50
CA GLU A 67 -39.40 16.99 7.62
C GLU A 67 -38.47 15.81 7.39
N MET A 68 -38.08 15.08 8.44
CA MET A 68 -37.26 13.87 8.32
C MET A 68 -37.92 12.84 7.39
N LYS A 69 -39.18 12.47 7.65
CA LYS A 69 -39.93 11.49 6.84
C LYS A 69 -40.03 11.93 5.37
N ARG A 70 -40.28 13.22 5.12
CA ARG A 70 -40.36 13.78 3.76
C ARG A 70 -39.00 13.75 3.06
N ALA A 71 -37.93 14.16 3.73
CA ALA A 71 -36.59 14.19 3.16
C ALA A 71 -36.07 12.77 2.88
N ILE A 72 -36.29 11.81 3.77
CA ILE A 72 -35.96 10.38 3.55
C ILE A 72 -36.70 9.84 2.31
N ALA A 73 -38.00 10.13 2.18
CA ALA A 73 -38.78 9.70 1.03
C ALA A 73 -38.32 10.37 -0.28
N GLN A 74 -37.91 11.64 -0.24
CA GLN A 74 -37.35 12.36 -1.39
C GLN A 74 -35.98 11.80 -1.78
N PHE A 75 -35.12 11.53 -0.81
CA PHE A 75 -33.80 10.94 -1.02
C PHE A 75 -33.89 9.57 -1.71
N GLY A 76 -34.78 8.68 -1.23
CA GLY A 76 -35.02 7.40 -1.90
C GLY A 76 -35.52 7.56 -3.35
N ARG A 77 -36.35 8.56 -3.64
CA ARG A 77 -36.77 8.87 -5.03
C ARG A 77 -35.62 9.41 -5.87
N ALA A 78 -34.76 10.25 -5.30
CA ALA A 78 -33.60 10.81 -5.98
C ALA A 78 -32.59 9.70 -6.34
N LEU A 79 -32.30 8.78 -5.42
CA LEU A 79 -31.45 7.61 -5.67
C LEU A 79 -32.00 6.74 -6.80
N ARG A 80 -33.30 6.39 -6.75
CA ARG A 80 -33.95 5.63 -7.84
C ARG A 80 -33.83 6.33 -9.20
N LYS A 81 -33.89 7.66 -9.22
CA LYS A 81 -33.76 8.46 -10.43
C LYS A 81 -32.31 8.55 -10.92
N ALA A 82 -31.34 8.54 -10.02
CA ALA A 82 -29.91 8.62 -10.35
C ALA A 82 -29.39 7.34 -11.04
N GLY A 83 -30.05 6.20 -10.84
CA GLY A 83 -29.78 4.95 -11.56
C GLY A 83 -28.96 3.95 -10.75
N SER A 84 -28.63 2.83 -11.38
CA SER A 84 -27.97 1.68 -10.72
C SER A 84 -26.53 1.97 -10.28
N ASP A 85 -25.85 2.92 -10.91
CA ASP A 85 -24.44 3.20 -10.60
C ASP A 85 -24.27 4.23 -9.46
N ALA A 86 -25.37 4.81 -8.98
CA ALA A 86 -25.34 5.87 -7.98
C ALA A 86 -24.86 5.40 -6.61
N THR A 87 -24.29 6.34 -5.84
CA THR A 87 -23.98 6.14 -4.43
C THR A 87 -24.89 6.99 -3.56
N GLY A 88 -25.50 6.36 -2.57
CA GLY A 88 -26.30 7.03 -1.55
C GLY A 88 -25.57 7.03 -0.21
N LEU A 89 -25.48 8.19 0.43
CA LEU A 89 -24.99 8.31 1.80
C LEU A 89 -26.07 8.91 2.71
N PHE A 90 -26.32 8.28 3.84
CA PHE A 90 -27.14 8.83 4.91
C PHE A 90 -26.28 9.06 6.14
N TYR A 91 -26.38 10.26 6.72
CA TYR A 91 -25.74 10.61 7.98
C TYR A 91 -26.77 11.17 8.96
N TYR A 92 -26.68 10.76 10.22
CA TYR A 92 -27.49 11.31 11.30
C TYR A 92 -26.63 11.54 12.55
N ALA A 93 -26.69 12.75 13.08
CA ALA A 93 -26.22 13.09 14.42
C ALA A 93 -27.40 13.57 15.28
N GLY A 94 -27.47 13.09 16.53
CA GLY A 94 -28.55 13.43 17.47
C GLY A 94 -28.88 12.31 18.45
N HIS A 95 -30.03 12.38 19.11
CA HIS A 95 -30.50 11.29 19.98
C HIS A 95 -31.06 10.12 19.19
N GLY A 96 -30.60 8.92 19.52
CA GLY A 96 -31.14 7.66 19.00
C GLY A 96 -31.48 6.70 20.12
N VAL A 97 -32.64 6.05 20.03
CA VAL A 97 -33.11 5.08 21.02
C VAL A 97 -33.45 3.74 20.37
N GLN A 98 -33.36 2.68 21.16
CA GLN A 98 -33.81 1.36 20.79
C GLN A 98 -35.13 1.01 21.48
N SER A 99 -36.04 0.36 20.75
CA SER A 99 -37.17 -0.35 21.37
C SER A 99 -37.47 -1.64 20.61
N PHE A 100 -37.60 -2.75 21.34
CA PHE A 100 -37.86 -4.10 20.80
C PHE A 100 -36.95 -4.50 19.62
N GLY A 101 -35.67 -4.12 19.66
CA GLY A 101 -34.68 -4.42 18.62
C GLY A 101 -34.73 -3.51 17.38
N ASN A 102 -35.58 -2.48 17.37
CA ASN A 102 -35.63 -1.46 16.33
C ASN A 102 -34.96 -0.17 16.79
N ASN A 103 -34.31 0.51 15.85
CA ASN A 103 -33.63 1.78 16.12
C ASN A 103 -34.49 2.94 15.65
N TYR A 104 -34.61 3.95 16.50
CA TYR A 104 -35.38 5.15 16.25
C TYR A 104 -34.49 6.38 16.35
N LEU A 105 -34.55 7.22 15.32
CA LEU A 105 -33.92 8.54 15.26
C LEU A 105 -34.92 9.55 15.80
N LEU A 106 -34.54 10.34 16.79
CA LEU A 106 -35.45 11.29 17.43
C LEU A 106 -35.45 12.64 16.68
N PRO A 107 -36.63 13.11 16.24
CA PRO A 107 -36.79 14.47 15.73
C PRO A 107 -36.79 15.49 16.87
N VAL A 108 -36.55 16.77 16.58
CA VAL A 108 -36.50 17.81 17.63
C VAL A 108 -37.87 18.11 18.27
N ASP A 109 -38.95 17.85 17.53
CA ASP A 109 -40.34 17.98 17.97
C ASP A 109 -40.90 16.69 18.60
N VAL A 110 -40.03 15.72 18.93
CA VAL A 110 -40.49 14.51 19.61
C VAL A 110 -41.21 14.87 20.90
N ALA A 111 -42.32 14.20 21.17
CA ALA A 111 -43.04 14.29 22.44
C ALA A 111 -43.54 12.89 22.77
N LEU A 112 -42.83 12.21 23.68
CA LEU A 112 -43.14 10.84 24.08
C LEU A 112 -43.73 10.87 25.49
N GLU A 113 -45.01 10.50 25.60
CA GLU A 113 -45.69 10.34 26.89
C GLU A 113 -45.75 8.86 27.30
N ASP A 114 -46.00 7.97 26.34
CA ASP A 114 -46.05 6.51 26.53
C ASP A 114 -44.99 5.84 25.63
N PRO A 115 -44.14 4.93 26.14
CA PRO A 115 -43.18 4.17 25.32
C PRO A 115 -43.81 3.44 24.13
N ALA A 116 -45.09 3.06 24.20
CA ALA A 116 -45.80 2.41 23.11
C ALA A 116 -45.97 3.32 21.87
N ASP A 117 -45.91 4.64 22.04
CA ASP A 117 -46.09 5.61 20.96
C ASP A 117 -44.79 5.96 20.23
N LEU A 118 -43.66 5.34 20.60
CA LEU A 118 -42.34 5.70 20.06
C LEU A 118 -42.28 5.61 18.53
N ASP A 119 -42.91 4.61 17.91
CA ASP A 119 -42.95 4.47 16.46
C ASP A 119 -43.84 5.51 15.77
N LEU A 120 -44.81 6.08 16.49
CA LEU A 120 -45.69 7.16 16.03
C LEU A 120 -44.99 8.51 16.07
N VAL A 121 -44.10 8.76 17.04
CA VAL A 121 -43.47 10.08 17.28
C VAL A 121 -42.00 10.17 16.84
N ALA A 122 -41.30 9.05 16.67
CA ALA A 122 -39.91 9.00 16.17
C ALA A 122 -39.82 8.57 14.69
N VAL A 123 -38.60 8.40 14.18
CA VAL A 123 -38.34 7.90 12.82
C VAL A 123 -37.52 6.61 12.88
N GLU A 124 -38.09 5.49 12.44
CA GLU A 124 -37.40 4.20 12.40
C GLU A 124 -36.19 4.25 11.43
N ALA A 125 -34.99 3.94 11.90
CA ALA A 125 -33.77 3.96 11.09
C ALA A 125 -33.82 2.93 9.95
N GLN A 126 -34.48 1.78 10.17
CA GLN A 126 -34.74 0.79 9.13
C GLN A 126 -35.57 1.36 7.96
N SER A 127 -36.38 2.41 8.17
CA SER A 127 -37.10 3.06 7.07
C SER A 127 -36.15 3.71 6.05
N VAL A 128 -35.01 4.23 6.51
CA VAL A 128 -33.93 4.76 5.68
C VAL A 128 -33.31 3.63 4.85
N LEU A 129 -32.94 2.54 5.53
CA LEU A 129 -32.38 1.35 4.86
C LEU A 129 -33.33 0.79 3.80
N ARG A 130 -34.64 0.75 4.07
CA ARG A 130 -35.64 0.33 3.08
C ARG A 130 -35.70 1.27 1.87
N GLN A 131 -35.63 2.59 2.08
CA GLN A 131 -35.60 3.55 0.96
C GLN A 131 -34.34 3.38 0.11
N MET A 132 -33.17 3.26 0.74
CA MET A 132 -31.89 3.07 0.04
C MET A 132 -31.83 1.72 -0.69
N ALA A 133 -32.20 0.62 -0.04
CA ALA A 133 -32.23 -0.71 -0.66
C ALA A 133 -33.20 -0.78 -1.85
N SER A 134 -34.35 -0.09 -1.77
CA SER A 134 -35.31 -0.03 -2.88
C SER A 134 -34.76 0.69 -4.11
N ALA A 135 -33.70 1.49 -3.96
CA ALA A 135 -33.08 2.20 -5.07
C ALA A 135 -32.26 1.30 -5.99
N ARG A 136 -31.79 0.15 -5.48
CA ARG A 136 -30.95 -0.81 -6.24
C ARG A 136 -29.74 -0.15 -6.91
N ASN A 137 -29.22 0.87 -6.25
CA ASN A 137 -28.00 1.55 -6.63
C ASN A 137 -26.79 0.77 -6.10
N ARG A 138 -25.61 1.07 -6.63
CA ARG A 138 -24.39 0.28 -6.44
C ARG A 138 -23.94 0.22 -4.99
N THR A 139 -23.97 1.38 -4.33
CA THR A 139 -23.42 1.55 -2.98
C THR A 139 -24.33 2.41 -2.13
N ASN A 140 -24.64 1.91 -0.94
CA ASN A 140 -25.32 2.65 0.12
C ASN A 140 -24.43 2.73 1.35
N ILE A 141 -24.29 3.91 1.94
CA ILE A 141 -23.49 4.15 3.13
C ILE A 141 -24.40 4.80 4.17
N VAL A 142 -24.47 4.23 5.37
CA VAL A 142 -25.29 4.76 6.47
C VAL A 142 -24.38 4.97 7.66
N ILE A 143 -24.32 6.20 8.16
CA ILE A 143 -23.46 6.60 9.28
C ILE A 143 -24.36 7.16 10.38
N LEU A 144 -24.34 6.54 11.55
CA LEU A 144 -25.13 6.95 12.70
C LEU A 144 -24.22 7.42 13.84
N ASP A 145 -24.15 8.74 14.01
CA ASP A 145 -23.51 9.42 15.12
C ASP A 145 -24.55 9.80 16.18
N ALA A 146 -25.29 8.78 16.63
CA ALA A 146 -26.34 8.97 17.62
C ALA A 146 -25.81 8.74 19.03
N CYS A 147 -26.06 9.70 19.90
CA CYS A 147 -25.93 9.53 21.34
C CYS A 147 -26.93 8.45 21.78
N ARG A 148 -26.41 7.49 22.55
CA ARG A 148 -27.03 6.21 22.88
C ARG A 148 -27.47 6.12 24.34
N ASN A 149 -27.47 7.26 25.03
CA ASN A 149 -28.14 7.44 26.30
C ASN A 149 -29.63 7.67 26.03
N ASN A 150 -30.50 6.87 26.66
CA ASN A 150 -31.94 7.09 26.57
C ASN A 150 -32.27 8.47 27.21
N PRO A 151 -32.74 9.46 26.44
CA PRO A 151 -33.14 10.74 27.00
C PRO A 151 -34.43 10.66 27.83
N PHE A 152 -35.16 9.55 27.73
CA PHE A 152 -36.36 9.23 28.49
C PHE A 152 -36.03 8.30 29.66
N GLY A 153 -35.00 8.63 30.46
CA GLY A 153 -34.46 7.76 31.51
C GLY A 153 -35.46 7.34 32.61
N ASP A 154 -36.62 7.98 32.68
CA ASP A 154 -37.72 7.62 33.57
C ASP A 154 -38.64 6.52 33.01
N ILE A 155 -38.42 6.07 31.76
CA ILE A 155 -39.22 5.05 31.07
C ILE A 155 -38.47 3.70 31.06
N PRO A 156 -38.83 2.73 31.92
CA PRO A 156 -38.11 1.47 32.08
C PRO A 156 -37.97 0.66 30.80
N GLU A 157 -38.97 0.71 29.93
CA GLU A 157 -39.05 -0.03 28.66
C GLU A 157 -38.02 0.45 27.62
N LEU A 158 -37.43 1.63 27.82
CA LEU A 158 -36.44 2.24 26.93
C LEU A 158 -35.03 2.29 27.54
N ASN A 159 -34.80 1.62 28.68
CA ASN A 159 -33.52 1.62 29.39
C ASN A 159 -32.42 0.79 28.72
N ASP A 160 -32.69 0.19 27.56
CA ASP A 160 -31.65 -0.42 26.74
C ASP A 160 -30.70 0.68 26.25
N ASN A 161 -29.47 0.66 26.77
CA ASN A 161 -28.42 1.54 26.28
C ASN A 161 -28.03 1.11 24.86
N GLY A 162 -27.82 2.06 23.97
CA GLY A 162 -27.35 1.74 22.63
C GLY A 162 -28.43 1.68 21.55
N LEU A 163 -27.95 1.61 20.31
CA LEU A 163 -28.75 1.16 19.18
C LEU A 163 -28.56 -0.34 19.00
N ALA A 164 -29.64 -1.03 18.62
CA ALA A 164 -29.62 -2.42 18.19
C ALA A 164 -28.78 -2.58 16.91
N GLU A 165 -28.23 -3.77 16.72
CA GLU A 165 -27.59 -4.12 15.46
C GLU A 165 -28.62 -4.20 14.33
N MET A 166 -28.43 -3.43 13.26
CA MET A 166 -29.24 -3.53 12.04
C MET A 166 -28.54 -4.39 10.99
N LYS A 167 -29.31 -5.26 10.33
CA LYS A 167 -28.83 -6.03 9.18
C LYS A 167 -28.74 -5.14 7.93
N ALA A 168 -27.53 -4.95 7.42
CA ALA A 168 -27.27 -4.20 6.20
C ALA A 168 -27.77 -4.99 4.96
N PRO A 169 -28.71 -4.45 4.14
CA PRO A 169 -29.07 -5.04 2.85
C PRO A 169 -27.85 -5.11 1.93
N THR A 170 -27.78 -6.04 0.99
CA THR A 170 -26.67 -6.16 0.02
C THR A 170 -26.32 -4.81 -0.63
N GLY A 171 -25.03 -4.50 -0.73
CA GLY A 171 -24.55 -3.21 -1.26
C GLY A 171 -24.64 -2.08 -0.24
N THR A 172 -24.72 -2.38 1.06
CA THR A 172 -24.79 -1.37 2.12
C THR A 172 -23.61 -1.49 3.09
N PHE A 173 -22.97 -0.36 3.37
CA PHE A 173 -22.04 -0.17 4.46
C PHE A 173 -22.74 0.60 5.58
N LEU A 174 -22.67 0.08 6.81
CA LEU A 174 -23.32 0.66 7.97
C LEU A 174 -22.28 0.93 9.05
N ALA A 175 -22.20 2.16 9.53
CA ALA A 175 -21.30 2.59 10.57
C ALA A 175 -22.05 3.23 11.75
N TYR A 176 -21.55 2.96 12.94
CA TYR A 176 -22.03 3.50 14.20
C TYR A 176 -20.87 4.16 14.95
N ALA A 177 -21.14 5.29 15.58
CA ALA A 177 -20.16 5.99 16.40
C ALA A 177 -19.61 5.17 17.58
N THR A 178 -20.33 4.14 18.02
CA THR A 178 -19.92 3.23 19.09
C THR A 178 -20.53 1.83 18.91
N ALA A 179 -19.94 0.81 19.56
CA ALA A 179 -20.38 -0.58 19.51
C ALA A 179 -21.79 -0.75 20.10
N PRO A 180 -22.63 -1.69 19.60
CA PRO A 180 -23.93 -2.02 20.19
C PRO A 180 -23.88 -2.08 21.73
N GLY A 181 -24.82 -1.43 22.41
CA GLY A 181 -24.81 -1.32 23.88
C GLY A 181 -23.92 -0.22 24.48
N GLY A 182 -22.97 0.35 23.72
CA GLY A 182 -22.06 1.41 24.16
C GLY A 182 -22.63 2.82 24.00
N VAL A 183 -22.00 3.80 24.65
CA VAL A 183 -22.35 5.24 24.56
C VAL A 183 -21.39 5.95 23.60
N ALA A 184 -21.90 6.90 22.82
CA ALA A 184 -21.11 7.79 21.97
C ALA A 184 -20.92 9.13 22.69
N LEU A 185 -19.72 9.71 22.58
CA LEU A 185 -19.40 11.00 23.20
C LEU A 185 -19.78 12.12 22.23
N ASP A 186 -20.54 13.11 22.71
CA ASP A 186 -20.87 14.31 21.95
C ASP A 186 -19.63 15.15 21.65
N GLY A 187 -18.61 15.11 22.52
CA GLY A 187 -17.39 15.92 22.41
C GLY A 187 -17.45 17.21 23.22
N LEU A 188 -16.28 17.80 23.52
CA LEU A 188 -16.16 19.00 24.37
C LEU A 188 -15.84 20.29 23.58
N GLU A 189 -15.36 20.17 22.34
CA GLU A 189 -14.83 21.29 21.54
C GLU A 189 -15.42 21.28 20.11
N GLY A 190 -16.74 21.47 20.01
CA GLY A 190 -17.45 21.86 18.79
C GLY A 190 -17.93 20.73 17.87
N ASN A 191 -17.32 19.55 17.91
CA ASN A 191 -17.74 18.37 17.12
C ASN A 191 -17.52 17.07 17.92
N SER A 192 -18.16 15.98 17.52
CA SER A 192 -17.92 14.65 18.10
C SER A 192 -16.57 14.07 17.67
N PRO A 193 -15.90 13.28 18.53
CA PRO A 193 -14.68 12.56 18.16
C PRO A 193 -14.87 11.66 16.94
N PHE A 194 -16.07 11.08 16.80
CA PHE A 194 -16.38 10.20 15.68
C PHE A 194 -16.50 10.97 14.37
N THR A 195 -17.26 12.06 14.34
CA THR A 195 -17.45 12.85 13.13
C THR A 195 -16.16 13.50 12.66
N ARG A 196 -15.35 14.06 13.57
CA ARG A 196 -14.00 14.53 13.25
C ARG A 196 -13.16 13.44 12.57
N ALA A 197 -13.10 12.27 13.21
CA ALA A 197 -12.32 11.16 12.68
C ALA A 197 -12.83 10.67 11.31
N VAL A 198 -14.15 10.67 11.07
CA VAL A 198 -14.69 10.30 9.75
C VAL A 198 -14.27 11.32 8.69
N VAL A 199 -14.45 12.61 8.95
CA VAL A 199 -14.12 13.68 8.00
C VAL A 199 -12.64 13.69 7.64
N ASP A 200 -11.75 13.52 8.62
CA ASP A 200 -10.31 13.40 8.40
C ASP A 200 -9.94 12.26 7.44
N GLN A 201 -10.69 11.17 7.46
CA GLN A 201 -10.40 9.98 6.65
C GLN A 201 -11.11 9.99 5.29
N ILE A 202 -12.24 10.70 5.13
CA ILE A 202 -12.93 10.87 3.83
C ILE A 202 -12.01 11.57 2.82
N SER A 203 -11.15 12.48 3.29
CA SER A 203 -10.22 13.23 2.46
C SER A 203 -8.97 12.43 2.03
N VAL A 204 -8.82 11.17 2.47
CA VAL A 204 -7.64 10.34 2.15
C VAL A 204 -7.86 9.61 0.81
N PRO A 205 -7.03 9.88 -0.23
CA PRO A 205 -7.20 9.24 -1.53
C PRO A 205 -6.90 7.74 -1.53
N GLY A 206 -7.73 6.97 -2.24
CA GLY A 206 -7.49 5.55 -2.51
C GLY A 206 -7.80 4.57 -1.42
N GLN A 207 -8.53 5.02 -0.40
CA GLN A 207 -8.84 4.18 0.73
C GLN A 207 -10.25 3.61 0.58
N PRO A 208 -10.39 2.26 0.54
CA PRO A 208 -11.70 1.61 0.64
C PRO A 208 -12.41 2.00 1.93
N VAL A 209 -13.74 2.13 1.88
CA VAL A 209 -14.55 2.56 3.03
C VAL A 209 -14.36 1.68 4.27
N GLU A 210 -14.15 0.37 4.12
CA GLU A 210 -13.83 -0.53 5.23
C GLU A 210 -12.51 -0.15 5.90
N GLN A 211 -11.49 0.17 5.10
CA GLN A 211 -10.19 0.62 5.61
C GLN A 211 -10.31 2.00 6.25
N LEU A 212 -11.13 2.90 5.68
CA LEU A 212 -11.45 4.21 6.24
C LEU A 212 -12.01 4.06 7.65
N PHE A 213 -13.06 3.26 7.84
CA PHE A 213 -13.68 3.09 9.15
C PHE A 213 -12.82 2.32 10.15
N LYS A 214 -11.88 1.49 9.66
CA LYS A 214 -10.81 0.95 10.52
C LYS A 214 -9.88 2.03 11.08
N GLN A 215 -9.57 3.08 10.31
CA GLN A 215 -8.81 4.23 10.81
C GLN A 215 -9.64 5.08 11.76
N VAL A 216 -10.91 5.33 11.44
CA VAL A 216 -11.85 6.04 12.32
C VAL A 216 -11.90 5.36 13.69
N ARG A 217 -12.06 4.02 13.72
CA ARG A 217 -12.04 3.26 14.97
C ARG A 217 -10.76 3.48 15.78
N ARG A 218 -9.59 3.47 15.13
CA ARG A 218 -8.30 3.73 15.81
C ARG A 218 -8.22 5.15 16.37
N ALA A 219 -8.65 6.15 15.61
CA ALA A 219 -8.63 7.55 16.03
C ALA A 219 -9.55 7.77 17.24
N VAL A 220 -10.79 7.31 17.17
CA VAL A 220 -11.77 7.46 18.26
C VAL A 220 -11.34 6.69 19.51
N LEU A 221 -10.81 5.47 19.38
CA LEU A 221 -10.27 4.72 20.53
C LEU A 221 -9.16 5.50 21.24
N LYS A 222 -8.27 6.11 20.46
CA LYS A 222 -7.16 6.91 21.00
C LYS A 222 -7.67 8.17 21.69
N GLU A 223 -8.55 8.93 21.04
CA GLU A 223 -9.07 10.20 21.55
C GLU A 223 -9.97 10.01 22.79
N SER A 224 -10.79 8.97 22.79
CA SER A 224 -11.68 8.64 23.91
C SER A 224 -11.01 7.86 25.04
N ASN A 225 -9.70 7.60 24.98
CA ASN A 225 -8.98 6.73 25.91
C ASN A 225 -9.64 5.34 26.08
N GLY A 226 -10.18 4.80 24.99
CA GLY A 226 -10.87 3.50 24.96
C GLY A 226 -12.33 3.51 25.43
N LEU A 227 -12.90 4.66 25.77
CA LEU A 227 -14.28 4.78 26.24
C LEU A 227 -15.31 4.62 25.11
N GLN A 228 -14.92 4.89 23.86
CA GLN A 228 -15.78 4.79 22.69
C GLN A 228 -15.11 3.95 21.61
N THR A 229 -15.82 2.95 21.09
CA THR A 229 -15.32 2.05 20.03
C THR A 229 -16.29 2.05 18.85
N PRO A 230 -16.00 2.76 17.76
CA PRO A 230 -16.83 2.74 16.56
C PRO A 230 -17.01 1.32 15.99
N TRP A 231 -18.19 1.05 15.45
CA TRP A 231 -18.56 -0.26 14.93
C TRP A 231 -19.12 -0.15 13.51
N ASP A 232 -18.84 -1.15 12.68
CA ASP A 232 -19.32 -1.19 11.31
C ASP A 232 -19.79 -2.59 10.91
N ALA A 233 -20.66 -2.64 9.91
CA ALA A 233 -21.11 -3.84 9.23
C ALA A 233 -21.18 -3.56 7.72
N SER A 234 -20.52 -4.39 6.91
CA SER A 234 -20.48 -4.23 5.46
C SER A 234 -21.13 -5.42 4.76
N SER A 235 -21.94 -5.13 3.75
CA SER A 235 -22.42 -6.06 2.74
C SER A 235 -22.09 -5.56 1.32
N LEU A 236 -21.10 -4.67 1.21
CA LEU A 236 -20.60 -4.18 -0.07
C LEU A 236 -20.04 -5.33 -0.90
N VAL A 237 -20.23 -5.22 -2.22
CA VAL A 237 -19.77 -6.22 -3.20
C VAL A 237 -18.64 -5.70 -4.08
N SER A 238 -18.32 -4.41 -3.96
CA SER A 238 -17.24 -3.73 -4.66
C SER A 238 -16.69 -2.62 -3.76
N ASP A 239 -15.41 -2.30 -3.91
CA ASP A 239 -14.79 -1.20 -3.19
C ASP A 239 -15.49 0.13 -3.52
N PHE A 240 -15.68 0.94 -2.49
CA PHE A 240 -16.06 2.33 -2.62
C PHE A 240 -14.94 3.21 -2.07
N LEU A 241 -14.55 4.20 -2.88
CA LEU A 241 -13.53 5.20 -2.57
C LEU A 241 -14.20 6.58 -2.56
N PHE A 242 -14.01 7.35 -1.49
CA PHE A 242 -14.46 8.74 -1.47
C PHE A 242 -13.65 9.58 -2.47
N ILE A 243 -12.35 9.36 -2.53
CA ILE A 243 -11.44 9.99 -3.50
C ILE A 243 -10.61 8.89 -4.16
N ASP A 244 -10.59 8.86 -5.49
CA ASP A 244 -9.74 7.93 -6.24
C ASP A 244 -8.25 8.28 -6.02
N GLN A 245 -7.36 7.27 -6.04
CA GLN A 245 -5.94 7.62 -6.12
C GLN A 245 -5.66 8.24 -7.48
N PRO A 246 -4.95 9.38 -7.54
CA PRO A 246 -4.40 9.83 -8.81
C PRO A 246 -3.51 8.72 -9.33
N GLU A 247 -3.89 8.18 -10.50
CA GLU A 247 -3.09 7.19 -11.21
C GLU A 247 -1.67 7.78 -11.35
N PRO A 248 -0.60 7.04 -10.98
CA PRO A 248 0.74 7.56 -11.11
C PRO A 248 0.92 8.06 -12.55
N PRO A 249 1.51 9.26 -12.75
CA PRO A 249 1.60 9.83 -14.08
C PRO A 249 2.27 8.81 -14.98
N LYS A 250 1.58 8.40 -16.05
CA LYS A 250 2.24 7.69 -17.15
C LYS A 250 3.44 8.54 -17.53
N PRO A 251 4.67 8.04 -17.39
CA PRO A 251 5.83 8.85 -17.72
C PRO A 251 5.66 9.33 -19.16
N ALA A 252 5.88 10.62 -19.39
CA ALA A 252 5.69 11.21 -20.70
C ALA A 252 6.45 10.39 -21.74
N ALA A 253 5.77 9.96 -22.81
CA ALA A 253 6.32 9.08 -23.85
C ALA A 253 7.67 9.57 -24.40
N ALA A 254 7.90 10.89 -24.41
CA ALA A 254 9.16 11.49 -24.84
C ALA A 254 10.35 11.23 -23.89
N GLY A 255 10.10 11.12 -22.58
CA GLY A 255 11.14 10.80 -21.59
C GLY A 255 11.41 9.30 -21.50
N GLU A 256 10.37 8.47 -21.64
CA GLU A 256 10.51 7.01 -21.63
C GLU A 256 11.32 6.51 -22.83
N LEU A 257 11.07 7.01 -24.04
CA LEU A 257 11.82 6.59 -25.24
C LEU A 257 13.33 6.80 -25.10
N GLN A 258 13.77 7.92 -24.52
CA GLN A 258 15.21 8.19 -24.34
C GLN A 258 15.86 7.21 -23.35
N VAL A 259 15.14 6.89 -22.26
CA VAL A 259 15.58 5.90 -21.28
C VAL A 259 15.58 4.50 -21.89
N TRP A 260 14.51 4.13 -22.61
CA TRP A 260 14.40 2.86 -23.31
C TRP A 260 15.54 2.65 -24.30
N GLN A 261 15.81 3.62 -25.18
CA GLN A 261 16.91 3.55 -26.14
C GLN A 261 18.26 3.34 -25.46
N SER A 262 18.50 4.02 -24.32
CA SER A 262 19.75 3.84 -23.56
C SER A 262 19.87 2.45 -22.95
N VAL A 263 18.78 1.92 -22.37
CA VAL A 263 18.75 0.60 -21.72
C VAL A 263 18.81 -0.51 -22.76
N GLN A 264 18.01 -0.41 -23.83
CA GLN A 264 17.98 -1.36 -24.94
C GLN A 264 19.37 -1.52 -25.57
N ALA A 265 20.12 -0.43 -25.73
CA ALA A 265 21.48 -0.45 -26.27
C ALA A 265 22.48 -1.20 -25.38
N THR A 266 22.31 -1.16 -24.05
CA THR A 266 23.22 -1.85 -23.13
C THR A 266 23.10 -3.38 -23.22
N ARG A 267 21.89 -3.89 -23.50
CA ARG A 267 21.54 -5.31 -23.35
C ARG A 267 21.98 -5.91 -22.00
N ASP A 268 22.02 -5.08 -20.95
CA ASP A 268 22.37 -5.51 -19.60
C ASP A 268 21.08 -5.93 -18.87
N PRO A 269 21.02 -7.18 -18.36
CA PRO A 269 19.83 -7.69 -17.67
C PRO A 269 19.47 -6.89 -16.41
N VAL A 270 20.45 -6.28 -15.74
CA VAL A 270 20.23 -5.41 -14.56
C VAL A 270 19.56 -4.11 -14.99
N GLN A 271 20.04 -3.48 -16.06
CA GLN A 271 19.47 -2.23 -16.59
C GLN A 271 18.04 -2.44 -17.09
N LEU A 272 17.77 -3.55 -17.79
CA LEU A 272 16.43 -3.94 -18.24
C LEU A 272 15.49 -4.22 -17.07
N THR A 273 15.99 -4.87 -16.01
CA THR A 273 15.21 -5.09 -14.79
C THR A 273 14.88 -3.78 -14.07
N LEU A 274 15.83 -2.84 -14.03
CA LEU A 274 15.61 -1.52 -13.43
C LEU A 274 14.61 -0.68 -14.25
N TYR A 275 14.69 -0.75 -15.58
CA TYR A 275 13.71 -0.16 -16.48
C TYR A 275 12.29 -0.69 -16.22
N LEU A 276 12.10 -2.01 -16.21
CA LEU A 276 10.80 -2.64 -15.97
C LEU A 276 10.21 -2.33 -14.58
N ARG A 277 11.06 -2.05 -13.59
CA ARG A 277 10.62 -1.60 -12.26
C ARG A 277 10.20 -0.13 -12.22
N GLY A 278 10.82 0.72 -13.04
CA GLY A 278 10.45 2.13 -13.17
C GLY A 278 9.24 2.35 -14.09
N TYR A 279 9.08 1.48 -15.08
CA TYR A 279 8.10 1.58 -16.17
C TYR A 279 7.30 0.27 -16.31
N PRO A 280 6.61 -0.22 -15.27
CA PRO A 280 5.96 -1.53 -15.31
C PRO A 280 4.84 -1.63 -16.36
N ASN A 281 4.16 -0.52 -16.63
CA ASN A 281 3.12 -0.39 -17.67
C ASN A 281 3.51 0.66 -18.73
N GLY A 282 4.81 0.87 -18.93
CA GLY A 282 5.34 1.80 -19.93
C GLY A 282 5.11 1.33 -21.36
N GLU A 283 5.25 2.24 -22.33
CA GLU A 283 5.03 1.94 -23.76
C GLU A 283 5.95 0.81 -24.26
N TYR A 284 7.18 0.73 -23.74
CA TYR A 284 8.16 -0.29 -24.14
C TYR A 284 8.33 -1.42 -23.10
N ALA A 285 7.42 -1.53 -22.13
CA ALA A 285 7.53 -2.55 -21.09
C ALA A 285 7.51 -3.98 -21.66
N ASP A 286 6.66 -4.24 -22.65
CA ASP A 286 6.60 -5.57 -23.29
C ASP A 286 7.88 -5.89 -24.06
N GLU A 287 8.41 -4.92 -24.82
CA GLU A 287 9.69 -5.06 -25.54
C GLU A 287 10.85 -5.32 -24.58
N ALA A 288 10.89 -4.62 -23.44
CA ALA A 288 11.91 -4.81 -22.41
C ALA A 288 11.84 -6.20 -21.76
N ARG A 289 10.63 -6.75 -21.53
CA ARG A 289 10.46 -8.13 -21.02
C ARG A 289 10.95 -9.16 -22.03
N THR A 290 10.62 -8.99 -23.31
CA THR A 290 11.08 -9.87 -24.39
C THR A 290 12.60 -9.85 -24.50
N LEU A 291 13.21 -8.66 -24.53
CA LEU A 291 14.65 -8.51 -24.63
C LEU A 291 15.39 -9.13 -23.43
N LEU A 292 14.87 -8.94 -22.22
CA LEU A 292 15.43 -9.54 -21.01
C LEU A 292 15.36 -11.08 -21.07
N ALA A 293 14.25 -11.65 -21.55
CA ALA A 293 14.12 -13.09 -21.71
C ALA A 293 15.15 -13.66 -22.71
N GLU A 294 15.37 -12.99 -23.84
CA GLU A 294 16.38 -13.40 -24.83
C GLU A 294 17.81 -13.41 -24.26
N ILE A 295 18.16 -12.38 -23.47
CA ILE A 295 19.49 -12.26 -22.87
C ILE A 295 19.70 -13.38 -21.85
N ILE A 296 18.73 -13.59 -20.98
CA ILE A 296 18.77 -14.66 -19.97
C ILE A 296 18.87 -16.03 -20.65
N GLU A 297 18.11 -16.28 -21.72
CA GLU A 297 18.18 -17.54 -22.48
C GLU A 297 19.57 -17.79 -23.07
N LYS A 298 20.21 -16.73 -23.59
CA LYS A 298 21.56 -16.82 -24.14
C LYS A 298 22.61 -17.05 -23.05
N GLU A 299 22.46 -16.47 -21.87
CA GLU A 299 23.35 -16.69 -20.73
C GLU A 299 23.17 -18.08 -20.08
N LEU A 300 21.96 -18.63 -20.15
CA LEU A 300 21.63 -19.97 -19.65
C LEU A 300 21.89 -21.10 -20.66
N ALA A 301 22.27 -20.77 -21.90
CA ALA A 301 22.62 -21.77 -22.90
C ALA A 301 23.87 -22.55 -22.45
N PRO A 302 23.85 -23.90 -22.52
CA PRO A 302 25.01 -24.69 -22.14
C PRO A 302 26.22 -24.31 -23.02
N PRO A 303 27.45 -24.26 -22.46
CA PRO A 303 28.62 -23.98 -23.25
C PRO A 303 28.74 -25.01 -24.39
N PRO A 304 29.26 -24.61 -25.56
CA PRO A 304 29.44 -25.54 -26.68
C PRO A 304 30.20 -26.77 -26.19
N THR A 305 29.61 -27.95 -26.39
CA THR A 305 30.22 -29.25 -26.11
C THR A 305 31.27 -29.57 -27.16
N ASP A 306 32.26 -28.71 -27.31
CA ASP A 306 33.50 -29.13 -27.95
C ASP A 306 34.29 -29.93 -26.91
N PRO A 307 34.74 -31.16 -27.23
CA PRO A 307 35.56 -31.92 -26.31
C PRO A 307 36.82 -31.11 -25.99
N VAL A 308 36.93 -30.64 -24.75
CA VAL A 308 38.17 -30.04 -24.23
C VAL A 308 39.28 -31.08 -24.44
N PRO A 309 40.30 -30.79 -25.26
CA PRO A 309 41.41 -31.72 -25.45
C PRO A 309 42.06 -31.98 -24.09
N LEU A 310 42.26 -33.24 -23.73
CA LEU A 310 43.05 -33.58 -22.55
C LEU A 310 44.44 -32.91 -22.67
N PRO A 311 44.94 -32.23 -21.62
CA PRO A 311 46.24 -31.57 -21.70
C PRO A 311 47.33 -32.61 -21.93
N GLY A 312 48.20 -32.35 -22.91
CA GLY A 312 49.37 -33.19 -23.16
C GLY A 312 50.37 -33.11 -22.00
N GLU A 313 51.24 -34.12 -21.84
CA GLU A 313 52.23 -34.16 -20.75
C GLU A 313 53.10 -32.89 -20.68
N ALA A 314 53.44 -32.29 -21.83
CA ALA A 314 54.21 -31.05 -21.90
C ALA A 314 53.47 -29.83 -21.35
N GLU A 315 52.16 -29.75 -21.54
CA GLU A 315 51.33 -28.67 -21.01
C GLU A 315 51.20 -28.77 -19.49
N ASN A 316 50.98 -29.99 -18.98
CA ASN A 316 50.92 -30.27 -17.54
C ASN A 316 52.23 -29.89 -16.85
N GLN A 317 53.37 -30.23 -17.45
CA GLN A 317 54.67 -29.89 -16.89
C GLN A 317 54.91 -28.39 -16.85
N LEU A 318 54.57 -27.67 -17.93
CA LEU A 318 54.75 -26.21 -17.98
C LEU A 318 53.82 -25.49 -16.99
N PHE A 319 52.59 -25.98 -16.84
CA PHE A 319 51.65 -25.45 -15.85
C PHE A 319 52.13 -25.71 -14.41
N GLN A 320 52.61 -26.91 -14.11
CA GLN A 320 53.19 -27.25 -12.80
C GLN A 320 54.44 -26.41 -12.51
N SER A 321 55.29 -26.16 -13.52
CA SER A 321 56.45 -25.26 -13.34
C SER A 321 56.03 -23.82 -13.10
N ALA A 322 54.97 -23.35 -13.78
CA ALA A 322 54.44 -22.00 -13.56
C ALA A 322 53.83 -21.85 -12.16
N GLN A 323 53.11 -22.86 -11.67
CA GLN A 323 52.61 -22.89 -10.29
C GLN A 323 53.71 -22.97 -9.24
N ALA A 324 54.78 -23.73 -9.50
CA ALA A 324 55.91 -23.84 -8.58
C ALA A 324 56.74 -22.55 -8.49
N ASP A 325 56.82 -21.79 -9.58
CA ASP A 325 57.51 -20.51 -9.65
C ASP A 325 56.67 -19.36 -9.06
N GLY A 326 55.37 -19.33 -9.39
CA GLY A 326 54.40 -18.38 -8.84
C GLY A 326 54.56 -16.93 -9.33
N SER A 327 55.48 -16.64 -10.26
CA SER A 327 55.63 -15.30 -10.83
C SER A 327 54.70 -15.03 -12.02
N ILE A 328 54.37 -13.76 -12.23
CA ILE A 328 53.62 -13.30 -13.42
C ILE A 328 54.32 -13.77 -14.71
N ALA A 329 55.65 -13.69 -14.77
CA ALA A 329 56.42 -14.08 -15.95
C ALA A 329 56.29 -15.58 -16.29
N ALA A 330 56.24 -16.44 -15.27
CA ALA A 330 56.06 -17.88 -15.48
C ALA A 330 54.65 -18.22 -16.00
N TYR A 331 53.63 -17.51 -15.51
CA TYR A 331 52.26 -17.62 -15.99
C TYR A 331 52.06 -17.01 -17.39
N GLU A 332 52.70 -15.89 -17.69
CA GLU A 332 52.73 -15.31 -19.04
C GLU A 332 53.43 -16.24 -20.04
N ALA A 333 54.53 -16.90 -19.63
CA ALA A 333 55.21 -17.91 -20.46
C ALA A 333 54.30 -19.12 -20.75
N TYR A 334 53.52 -19.56 -19.77
CA TYR A 334 52.49 -20.59 -19.99
C TYR A 334 51.45 -20.11 -21.01
N LEU A 335 50.91 -18.89 -20.86
CA LEU A 335 49.92 -18.33 -21.81
C LEU A 335 50.50 -18.12 -23.21
N GLN A 336 51.80 -17.87 -23.33
CA GLN A 336 52.47 -17.75 -24.61
C GLN A 336 52.60 -19.10 -25.32
N ALA A 337 52.92 -20.17 -24.56
CA ALA A 337 53.04 -21.52 -25.09
C ALA A 337 51.69 -22.19 -25.36
N TYR A 338 50.70 -21.92 -24.51
CA TYR A 338 49.36 -22.52 -24.56
C TYR A 338 48.26 -21.44 -24.41
N PRO A 339 48.12 -20.54 -25.40
CA PRO A 339 47.15 -19.44 -25.32
C PRO A 339 45.70 -19.92 -25.23
N ASN A 340 45.39 -21.08 -25.79
CA ASN A 340 44.07 -21.74 -25.66
C ASN A 340 44.19 -23.08 -24.92
N GLY A 341 45.22 -23.22 -24.08
CA GLY A 341 45.47 -24.42 -23.29
C GLY A 341 44.40 -24.69 -22.25
N THR A 342 44.38 -25.92 -21.74
CA THR A 342 43.46 -26.41 -20.70
C THR A 342 43.48 -25.52 -19.45
N TYR A 343 44.64 -24.96 -19.09
CA TYR A 343 44.79 -24.10 -17.91
C TYR A 343 44.80 -22.60 -18.23
N SER A 344 44.60 -22.19 -19.49
CA SER A 344 44.75 -20.79 -19.92
C SER A 344 43.83 -19.81 -19.19
N GLU A 345 42.56 -20.17 -18.95
CA GLU A 345 41.62 -19.34 -18.18
C GLU A 345 42.06 -19.16 -16.72
N MET A 346 42.53 -20.24 -16.08
CA MET A 346 43.03 -20.19 -14.70
C MET A 346 44.29 -19.33 -14.60
N VAL A 347 45.20 -19.47 -15.56
CA VAL A 347 46.46 -18.71 -15.58
C VAL A 347 46.22 -17.23 -15.86
N ARG A 348 45.25 -16.87 -16.72
CA ARG A 348 44.84 -15.46 -16.91
C ARG A 348 44.34 -14.84 -15.62
N ALA A 349 43.50 -15.56 -14.87
CA ALA A 349 43.00 -15.09 -13.58
C ALA A 349 44.14 -14.86 -12.58
N GLU A 350 45.14 -15.75 -12.56
CA GLU A 350 46.29 -15.63 -11.67
C GLU A 350 47.19 -14.43 -12.02
N VAL A 351 47.43 -14.17 -13.31
CA VAL A 351 48.18 -12.97 -13.76
C VAL A 351 47.46 -11.68 -13.35
N ILE A 352 46.14 -11.63 -13.47
CA ILE A 352 45.32 -10.49 -13.03
C ILE A 352 45.43 -10.30 -11.51
N SER A 353 45.40 -11.38 -10.74
CA SER A 353 45.56 -11.36 -9.28
C SER A 353 46.94 -10.85 -8.86
N LEU A 354 48.01 -11.39 -9.45
CA LEU A 354 49.39 -11.03 -9.13
C LEU A 354 49.75 -9.61 -9.57
N SER A 355 49.19 -9.13 -10.68
CA SER A 355 49.38 -7.75 -11.14
C SER A 355 48.63 -6.72 -10.28
N ALA A 356 47.51 -7.11 -9.65
CA ALA A 356 46.81 -6.26 -8.68
C ALA A 356 47.58 -6.12 -7.35
N GLY A 357 48.49 -7.04 -7.02
CA GLY A 357 49.31 -7.05 -5.79
C GLY A 357 50.62 -6.24 -5.87
N THR A 358 50.93 -5.58 -6.99
CA THR A 358 52.15 -4.79 -7.19
C THR A 358 51.83 -3.33 -7.54
N SER A 359 51.16 -2.63 -6.61
CA SER A 359 51.08 -1.16 -6.65
C SER A 359 52.11 -0.58 -5.67
N THR A 360 53.18 0.02 -6.20
CA THR A 360 54.06 0.91 -5.45
C THR A 360 53.33 2.22 -5.16
N ASP A 361 53.24 2.60 -3.88
CA ASP A 361 52.75 3.91 -3.46
C ASP A 361 53.55 5.05 -4.12
N PRO A 362 52.90 6.14 -4.58
CA PRO A 362 53.59 7.40 -4.78
C PRO A 362 53.83 8.08 -3.42
N GLU A 363 55.09 8.39 -3.14
CA GLU A 363 55.55 9.14 -1.97
C GLU A 363 54.89 10.54 -1.86
N ALA A 364 54.69 10.93 -0.61
CA ALA A 364 54.04 12.16 -0.16
C ALA A 364 54.78 13.45 -0.52
N GLY A 365 54.00 14.52 -0.70
CA GLY A 365 54.51 15.90 -0.69
C GLY A 365 53.42 16.97 -0.62
N GLY A 366 53.16 17.46 0.60
CA GLY A 366 52.93 18.88 0.90
C GLY A 366 51.48 19.40 1.04
N GLU A 367 51.11 19.68 2.30
CA GLU A 367 50.30 20.82 2.83
C GLU A 367 48.86 20.98 2.28
N ASP A 368 47.78 21.16 3.05
CA ASP A 368 47.60 21.87 4.32
C ASP A 368 46.23 21.45 4.92
N GLU A 369 46.11 21.51 6.25
CA GLU A 369 44.90 21.22 7.01
C GLU A 369 43.83 22.31 6.81
N THR A 370 42.56 21.93 6.72
CA THR A 370 41.44 22.74 7.24
C THR A 370 40.27 21.85 7.63
N GLU A 371 40.08 21.70 8.95
CA GLU A 371 38.82 21.28 9.57
C GLU A 371 37.71 22.31 9.32
N VAL A 372 36.48 21.87 9.03
CA VAL A 372 35.27 22.46 9.63
C VAL A 372 34.21 21.37 9.87
N ALA A 373 33.64 21.45 11.06
CA ALA A 373 32.75 20.54 11.77
C ALA A 373 31.38 20.23 11.13
N GLU A 374 30.85 19.09 11.59
CA GLU A 374 29.44 18.67 11.53
C GLU A 374 28.50 19.62 12.26
N GLU A 375 27.26 19.72 11.78
CA GLU A 375 26.05 19.60 12.60
C GLU A 375 24.84 19.51 11.65
N LEU A 376 24.06 18.42 11.70
CA LEU A 376 22.63 18.46 11.36
C LEU A 376 21.88 17.33 12.08
N ASP A 377 20.90 17.80 12.84
CA ASP A 377 20.08 17.17 13.87
C ASP A 377 19.14 16.05 13.37
N SER A 378 18.90 15.12 14.26
CA SER A 378 18.05 13.95 14.16
C SER A 378 16.62 14.25 14.63
N SER A 379 15.60 13.85 13.86
CA SER A 379 14.36 13.29 14.44
C SER A 379 13.37 12.85 13.36
N THR A 380 13.36 11.56 13.04
CA THR A 380 12.11 10.83 12.77
C THR A 380 12.28 9.39 13.25
N SER A 381 11.62 9.09 14.37
CA SER A 381 11.57 7.79 15.03
C SER A 381 10.87 6.74 14.15
N THR A 382 11.58 5.64 13.85
CA THR A 382 11.02 4.41 13.29
C THR A 382 10.55 3.51 14.45
N PRO A 383 9.46 2.73 14.33
CA PRO A 383 8.94 1.94 15.46
C PRO A 383 9.91 0.84 15.89
N ASP A 384 10.07 0.71 17.21
CA ASP A 384 10.85 -0.33 17.90
C ASP A 384 10.40 -1.75 17.50
N SER A 385 11.23 -2.43 16.74
CA SER A 385 11.48 -3.86 16.92
C SER A 385 12.93 -3.99 17.35
N PRO A 386 13.26 -4.82 18.36
CA PRO A 386 14.63 -4.94 18.83
C PRO A 386 15.49 -5.53 17.69
N GLU A 387 16.28 -4.69 17.03
CA GLU A 387 17.34 -5.13 16.14
C GLU A 387 18.33 -5.90 17.01
N ALA A 388 18.24 -7.23 16.96
CA ALA A 388 19.29 -8.10 17.45
C ALA A 388 20.61 -7.63 16.83
N GLY A 389 21.66 -7.60 17.64
CA GLY A 389 23.00 -7.11 17.30
C GLY A 389 23.60 -7.71 16.02
N PRO A 390 24.85 -7.35 15.68
CA PRO A 390 25.41 -7.55 14.34
C PRO A 390 25.15 -8.95 13.80
N ILE A 391 24.29 -9.04 12.80
CA ILE A 391 23.94 -10.29 12.13
C ILE A 391 25.17 -10.75 11.37
N THR A 392 25.68 -11.97 11.62
CA THR A 392 26.77 -12.53 10.81
C THR A 392 26.23 -13.18 9.55
N PHE A 393 27.11 -13.41 8.57
CA PHE A 393 26.73 -14.08 7.31
C PHE A 393 26.02 -15.44 7.52
N ALA A 394 26.34 -16.14 8.61
CA ALA A 394 25.79 -17.44 8.97
C ALA A 394 24.70 -17.39 10.05
N SER A 395 24.34 -16.21 10.57
CA SER A 395 23.32 -16.09 11.61
C SER A 395 21.90 -16.27 11.04
N PRO A 396 21.02 -17.05 11.68
CA PRO A 396 19.63 -17.19 11.25
C PRO A 396 18.87 -15.88 11.44
N LEU A 397 18.09 -15.49 10.43
CA LEU A 397 17.28 -14.27 10.44
C LEU A 397 15.96 -14.49 11.17
N VAL A 398 15.56 -13.52 12.00
CA VAL A 398 14.25 -13.48 12.65
C VAL A 398 13.31 -12.63 11.80
N SER A 399 12.19 -13.21 11.38
CA SER A 399 11.24 -12.57 10.46
C SER A 399 9.85 -13.22 10.52
N ASP A 400 8.81 -12.43 10.26
CA ASP A 400 7.44 -12.91 10.07
C ASP A 400 7.22 -13.52 8.67
N LEU A 401 8.19 -13.36 7.76
CA LEU A 401 8.16 -13.99 6.43
C LEU A 401 8.70 -15.41 6.51
N GLY A 402 7.80 -16.39 6.43
CA GLY A 402 8.13 -17.83 6.42
C GLY A 402 9.30 -18.25 5.51
N PRO A 403 9.44 -17.71 4.28
CA PRO A 403 10.53 -18.08 3.37
C PRO A 403 11.94 -17.65 3.83
N VAL A 404 12.02 -16.66 4.72
CA VAL A 404 13.25 -16.00 5.21
C VAL A 404 13.54 -16.36 6.66
N SER A 405 12.49 -16.57 7.46
CA SER A 405 12.58 -16.85 8.88
C SER A 405 13.40 -18.11 9.15
N GLY A 406 14.37 -18.01 10.06
CA GLY A 406 15.25 -19.11 10.44
C GLY A 406 16.40 -19.41 9.48
N LYS A 407 16.48 -18.76 8.31
CA LYS A 407 17.58 -18.92 7.34
C LYS A 407 18.63 -17.83 7.51
N SER A 408 19.88 -18.15 7.24
CA SER A 408 21.01 -17.22 7.19
C SER A 408 21.16 -16.53 5.83
N LEU A 409 21.98 -15.48 5.75
CA LEU A 409 22.34 -14.84 4.47
C LEU A 409 23.01 -15.86 3.52
N ALA A 410 23.86 -16.73 4.07
CA ALA A 410 24.52 -17.81 3.33
C ALA A 410 23.52 -18.78 2.68
N GLU A 411 22.47 -19.19 3.41
CA GLU A 411 21.46 -20.10 2.89
C GLU A 411 20.54 -19.40 1.87
N LEU A 412 20.20 -18.14 2.14
CA LEU A 412 19.30 -17.36 1.27
C LEU A 412 19.89 -17.11 -0.11
N ILE A 413 21.19 -16.85 -0.23
CA ILE A 413 21.81 -16.65 -1.56
C ILE A 413 21.84 -17.93 -2.40
N THR A 414 21.80 -19.11 -1.77
CA THR A 414 21.76 -20.40 -2.47
C THR A 414 20.33 -20.92 -2.71
N GLY A 415 19.34 -20.27 -2.11
CA GLY A 415 17.93 -20.64 -2.24
C GLY A 415 17.35 -20.29 -3.61
N SER A 416 16.13 -20.76 -3.87
CA SER A 416 15.36 -20.39 -5.05
C SER A 416 14.28 -19.36 -4.71
N PRO A 417 13.96 -18.44 -5.64
CA PRO A 417 12.85 -17.52 -5.44
C PRO A 417 11.51 -18.27 -5.52
N GLU A 418 10.59 -17.99 -4.60
CA GLU A 418 9.25 -18.60 -4.57
C GLU A 418 8.27 -17.97 -5.56
N PHE A 419 8.59 -16.77 -6.04
CA PHE A 419 7.76 -15.97 -6.95
C PHE A 419 8.63 -15.31 -8.02
N PRO A 420 8.08 -14.99 -9.20
CA PRO A 420 8.85 -14.35 -10.26
C PRO A 420 9.43 -13.01 -9.79
N PRO A 421 10.72 -12.74 -10.01
CA PRO A 421 11.36 -11.47 -9.62
C PRO A 421 10.85 -10.26 -10.43
N ILE A 422 10.22 -10.53 -11.58
CA ILE A 422 9.56 -9.58 -12.46
C ILE A 422 8.26 -10.26 -12.92
N GLU A 423 7.13 -9.58 -12.75
CA GLU A 423 5.82 -10.10 -13.16
C GLU A 423 5.83 -10.45 -14.67
N GLY A 424 5.20 -11.56 -15.05
CA GLY A 424 5.18 -12.02 -16.45
C GLY A 424 6.46 -12.68 -16.97
N LEU A 425 7.52 -12.81 -16.16
CA LEU A 425 8.69 -13.61 -16.54
C LEU A 425 8.34 -15.11 -16.62
N PRO A 426 8.65 -15.82 -17.72
CA PRO A 426 8.28 -17.22 -17.86
C PRO A 426 8.88 -18.10 -16.75
N GLU A 427 8.10 -19.07 -16.26
CA GLU A 427 8.48 -19.90 -15.10
C GLU A 427 9.83 -20.60 -15.25
N ALA A 428 10.18 -21.03 -16.46
CA ALA A 428 11.43 -21.73 -16.75
C ALA A 428 12.70 -20.93 -16.39
N TYR A 429 12.63 -19.61 -16.34
CA TYR A 429 13.80 -18.74 -16.10
C TYR A 429 14.07 -18.45 -14.62
N TRP A 430 13.11 -18.67 -13.72
CA TRP A 430 13.28 -18.36 -12.29
C TRP A 430 12.96 -19.54 -11.37
N LYS A 431 12.03 -20.41 -11.77
CA LYS A 431 11.56 -21.53 -10.96
C LYS A 431 12.64 -22.62 -10.92
N GLY A 432 13.19 -22.86 -9.74
CA GLY A 432 14.28 -23.83 -9.52
C GLY A 432 15.69 -23.31 -9.82
N GLN A 433 15.86 -22.03 -10.17
CA GLN A 433 17.17 -21.39 -10.24
C GLN A 433 17.61 -20.90 -8.86
N ALA A 434 18.91 -20.93 -8.56
CA ALA A 434 19.44 -20.38 -7.32
C ALA A 434 19.61 -18.86 -7.43
N CYS A 435 19.36 -18.12 -6.34
CA CYS A 435 19.54 -16.68 -6.31
C CYS A 435 20.98 -16.25 -6.68
N SER A 436 21.97 -17.07 -6.31
CA SER A 436 23.38 -16.89 -6.68
C SER A 436 23.60 -16.92 -8.19
N ASN A 437 22.83 -17.72 -8.94
CA ASN A 437 22.94 -17.81 -10.40
C ASN A 437 22.39 -16.54 -11.06
N CYS A 438 21.25 -16.03 -10.59
CA CYS A 438 20.62 -14.85 -11.18
C CYS A 438 21.30 -13.53 -10.78
N HIS A 439 21.88 -13.45 -9.59
CA HIS A 439 22.44 -12.20 -9.05
C HIS A 439 23.97 -12.20 -8.96
N GLN A 440 24.62 -13.29 -9.34
CA GLN A 440 26.06 -13.50 -9.15
C GLN A 440 26.50 -13.22 -7.71
N TRP A 441 25.64 -13.56 -6.74
CA TRP A 441 25.87 -13.31 -5.33
C TRP A 441 26.91 -14.28 -4.77
N ASN A 442 27.96 -13.71 -4.19
CA ASN A 442 28.91 -14.36 -3.30
C ASN A 442 29.15 -13.44 -2.10
N ARG A 443 29.85 -13.93 -1.07
CA ARG A 443 30.05 -13.16 0.18
C ARG A 443 30.65 -11.77 -0.08
N GLU A 444 31.68 -11.66 -0.91
CA GLU A 444 32.34 -10.38 -1.20
C GLU A 444 31.42 -9.40 -1.92
N ARG A 445 30.76 -9.83 -2.99
CA ARG A 445 29.85 -8.98 -3.78
C ARG A 445 28.62 -8.56 -2.97
N LEU A 446 28.12 -9.48 -2.15
CA LEU A 446 27.01 -9.20 -1.25
C LEU A 446 27.41 -8.19 -0.17
N CYS A 447 28.65 -8.25 0.34
CA CYS A 447 29.18 -7.24 1.25
C CYS A 447 29.29 -5.86 0.57
N THR A 448 29.80 -5.79 -0.66
CA THR A 448 29.84 -4.53 -1.44
C THR A 448 28.44 -3.95 -1.63
N GLN A 449 27.46 -4.79 -2.00
CA GLN A 449 26.06 -4.38 -2.13
C GLN A 449 25.47 -3.95 -0.78
N ALA A 450 25.82 -4.64 0.31
CA ALA A 450 25.31 -4.38 1.64
C ALA A 450 25.81 -3.02 2.20
N ASN A 451 27.06 -2.68 1.95
CA ASN A 451 27.64 -1.39 2.30
C ASN A 451 26.92 -0.20 1.64
N ALA A 452 26.34 -0.40 0.45
CA ALA A 452 25.52 0.63 -0.19
C ALA A 452 24.25 0.98 0.62
N TYR A 453 23.78 0.10 1.50
CA TYR A 453 22.63 0.37 2.39
C TYR A 453 22.98 1.14 3.67
N LEU A 454 24.26 1.35 3.98
CA LEU A 454 24.68 2.14 5.12
C LEU A 454 24.47 3.65 4.89
N ASN A 455 24.36 4.09 3.64
CA ASN A 455 24.06 5.47 3.29
C ASN A 455 22.57 5.79 3.53
N LEU A 456 22.31 6.79 4.38
CA LEU A 456 20.98 7.18 4.90
C LEU A 456 19.93 7.53 3.81
N THR A 457 20.36 7.75 2.57
CA THR A 457 19.50 8.09 1.43
C THR A 457 18.72 6.89 0.84
N MET A 458 19.03 5.65 1.26
CA MET A 458 18.48 4.42 0.66
C MET A 458 17.24 3.83 1.37
N GLN A 459 16.61 4.52 2.32
CA GLN A 459 15.42 4.01 3.03
C GLN A 459 14.26 3.62 2.08
N ARG A 460 14.09 4.32 0.94
CA ARG A 460 13.11 3.95 -0.11
C ARG A 460 13.47 2.64 -0.84
N SER A 461 14.74 2.24 -0.86
CA SER A 461 15.17 0.98 -1.48
C SER A 461 14.86 -0.23 -0.61
N LEU A 462 14.77 -0.03 0.71
CA LEU A 462 14.37 -1.06 1.69
C LEU A 462 12.88 -1.40 1.62
N THR A 463 12.05 -0.52 1.06
CA THR A 463 10.60 -0.71 0.91
C THR A 463 10.18 -1.25 -0.46
N LYS A 464 11.11 -1.35 -1.44
CA LYS A 464 10.82 -1.93 -2.76
C LYS A 464 10.41 -3.40 -2.64
N GLN A 465 9.31 -3.77 -3.30
CA GLN A 465 8.81 -5.15 -3.35
C GLN A 465 9.89 -6.12 -3.84
N HIS A 466 10.03 -7.21 -3.10
CA HIS A 466 10.97 -8.31 -3.36
C HIS A 466 10.37 -9.58 -2.71
N PRO A 467 10.62 -10.80 -3.23
CA PRO A 467 10.10 -12.03 -2.63
C PRO A 467 10.49 -12.23 -1.15
N TYR A 468 11.67 -11.73 -0.75
CA TYR A 468 12.14 -11.71 0.64
C TYR A 468 11.80 -10.41 1.41
N GLY A 469 10.91 -9.59 0.85
CA GLY A 469 10.54 -8.27 1.36
C GLY A 469 11.74 -7.35 1.57
N GLY A 470 11.59 -6.42 2.53
CA GLY A 470 12.70 -5.59 3.03
C GLY A 470 13.60 -6.30 4.04
N VAL A 471 13.25 -7.51 4.47
CA VAL A 471 13.92 -8.24 5.56
C VAL A 471 15.37 -8.57 5.20
N MET A 472 15.59 -9.17 4.02
CA MET A 472 16.94 -9.49 3.53
C MET A 472 17.80 -8.23 3.44
N LYS A 473 17.25 -7.11 2.96
CA LYS A 473 18.00 -5.86 2.81
C LYS A 473 18.37 -5.23 4.16
N ARG A 474 17.48 -5.30 5.16
CA ARG A 474 17.79 -4.89 6.54
C ARG A 474 18.86 -5.78 7.17
N ALA A 475 18.77 -7.10 6.94
CA ALA A 475 19.79 -8.04 7.38
C ALA A 475 21.15 -7.76 6.74
N LEU A 476 21.19 -7.47 5.42
CA LEU A 476 22.40 -7.04 4.73
C LEU A 476 22.98 -5.76 5.33
N LYS A 477 22.13 -4.76 5.59
CA LYS A 477 22.57 -3.52 6.23
C LYS A 477 23.19 -3.77 7.62
N SER A 478 22.54 -4.60 8.45
CA SER A 478 23.05 -4.98 9.78
C SER A 478 24.35 -5.79 9.71
N TRP A 479 24.47 -6.67 8.70
CA TRP A 479 25.71 -7.42 8.45
C TRP A 479 26.85 -6.50 7.99
N ALA A 480 26.57 -5.53 7.13
CA ALA A 480 27.54 -4.52 6.70
C ALA A 480 27.99 -3.61 7.85
N SER A 481 27.08 -3.20 8.76
CA SER A 481 27.49 -2.42 9.94
C SER A 481 28.39 -3.19 10.90
N GLY A 482 28.34 -4.54 10.86
CA GLY A 482 29.29 -5.43 11.53
C GLY A 482 30.59 -5.71 10.75
N GLY A 483 30.88 -4.97 9.67
CA GLY A 483 32.07 -5.17 8.84
C GLY A 483 32.02 -6.41 7.94
N CYS A 484 30.81 -6.88 7.61
CA CYS A 484 30.58 -8.08 6.79
C CYS A 484 31.19 -9.37 7.36
N GLN A 485 31.29 -9.47 8.70
CA GLN A 485 31.86 -10.64 9.37
C GLN A 485 30.92 -11.86 9.38
#